data_AF-A0A820VWP8-F1
#
_entry.id   AF-A0A820VWP8-F1
#
_cell.length_a   1.000
_cell.length_b   1.000
_cell.length_c   1.000
_cell.angle_alpha   90.00
_cell.angle_beta   90.00
_cell.angle_gamma   90.00
#
_symmetry.space_group_name_H-M   'P 1'
#
loop_
_entity.id
_entity.type
_entity.pdbx_description
1 polymer ?
#
loop_
_entity_poly.entity_id
_entity_poly.type
_entity_poly.pdbx_seq_one_letter_code
_entity_poly.pdbx_strand_id
1 'polypeptide(L)'
;MTYKVVVVAVVFLTLIFLIASVECKFGICADNETLDLESDGYQYIRSKDPLISALYREWWFFALYDPLVDIGFCIGYSAMDPAKTFGLEASGIAGMLWTSVANNTGQDPTNVLDGYDFEQFSAYKENATVSIGKENFIKVLDQTTYQIIGSSRNGELNWSLTFHQKSYACRQKEEVPQVLELDWIAYMPSAHVFGVIQYNTKLFSINTTAYHDHNYGAWPTNLFNWIWAQFHRVDKEFSLVLGSYHIPVTENEYIGYIFIRWRNQRIEIGTLCGNTFHLKPLEWQIVDGKKYSIHNKIEAWNDQYKINIEYKARVSNDNPGGRGLGLKVFEQISQYEVILYGKHEDNWVILEQNLTGYGFSEWSHVEI
;
A
#
# COMPACT_ATOMS: atom_id res chain seq x y z
N MET A 1 -3.23 -15.57 56.25
CA MET A 1 -3.79 -16.56 55.32
C MET A 1 -5.07 -15.98 54.75
N THR A 2 -5.00 -15.32 53.60
CA THR A 2 -6.16 -14.89 52.81
C THR A 2 -5.64 -14.50 51.42
N TYR A 3 -5.84 -15.38 50.45
CA TYR A 3 -5.51 -15.15 49.05
C TYR A 3 -6.57 -14.22 48.43
N LYS A 4 -6.15 -13.10 47.83
CA LYS A 4 -6.98 -12.35 46.87
C LYS A 4 -6.72 -12.94 45.48
N VAL A 5 -7.65 -13.77 45.03
CA VAL A 5 -7.78 -14.19 43.64
C VAL A 5 -8.32 -12.98 42.87
N VAL A 6 -7.46 -12.35 42.07
CA VAL A 6 -7.91 -11.37 41.06
C VAL A 6 -8.49 -12.17 39.91
N VAL A 7 -9.79 -12.02 39.73
CA VAL A 7 -10.58 -12.59 38.64
C VAL A 7 -10.11 -11.95 37.34
N VAL A 8 -9.15 -12.59 36.67
CA VAL A 8 -8.84 -12.39 35.25
C VAL A 8 -9.79 -13.30 34.48
N ALA A 9 -11.03 -12.89 34.38
CA ALA A 9 -12.02 -13.55 33.54
C ALA A 9 -13.07 -12.51 33.16
N VAL A 10 -13.56 -12.60 31.92
CA VAL A 10 -14.63 -11.78 31.32
C VAL A 10 -14.19 -10.50 30.58
N VAL A 11 -13.15 -10.61 29.75
CA VAL A 11 -13.05 -9.81 28.50
C VAL A 11 -12.90 -10.69 27.25
N PHE A 12 -12.55 -11.97 27.41
CA PHE A 12 -12.29 -12.88 26.29
C PHE A 12 -13.53 -13.62 25.71
N LEU A 13 -14.73 -13.47 26.29
CA LEU A 13 -15.90 -14.27 25.87
C LEU A 13 -16.98 -13.51 25.08
N THR A 14 -16.79 -12.22 24.80
CA THR A 14 -17.76 -11.40 24.04
C THR A 14 -17.30 -11.06 22.63
N LEU A 15 -16.29 -11.76 22.09
CA LEU A 15 -15.90 -11.66 20.68
C LEU A 15 -16.47 -12.81 19.82
N ILE A 16 -17.07 -13.85 20.44
CA ILE A 16 -17.47 -15.08 19.74
C ILE A 16 -18.97 -15.09 19.35
N PHE A 17 -19.78 -14.14 19.84
CA PHE A 17 -21.23 -14.08 19.56
C PHE A 17 -21.70 -12.82 18.81
N LEU A 18 -20.76 -12.02 18.28
CA LEU A 18 -21.04 -11.01 17.25
C LEU A 18 -20.80 -11.56 15.84
N ILE A 19 -21.13 -12.84 15.62
CA ILE A 19 -21.77 -13.26 14.36
C ILE A 19 -23.24 -12.81 14.44
N ALA A 20 -23.45 -11.53 14.81
CA ALA A 20 -24.62 -10.84 14.32
C ALA A 20 -24.50 -10.93 12.80
N SER A 21 -25.60 -11.16 12.14
CA SER A 21 -25.80 -10.97 10.71
C SER A 21 -25.35 -9.56 10.33
N VAL A 22 -24.04 -9.34 10.25
CA VAL A 22 -23.43 -8.37 9.36
C VAL A 22 -23.87 -8.93 8.02
N GLU A 23 -24.95 -8.38 7.49
CA GLU A 23 -25.11 -8.36 6.05
C GLU A 23 -23.85 -7.68 5.53
N CYS A 24 -22.78 -8.46 5.32
CA CYS A 24 -21.77 -8.12 4.36
C CYS A 24 -22.56 -8.02 3.07
N LYS A 25 -23.04 -6.82 2.77
CA LYS A 25 -23.52 -6.48 1.44
C LYS A 25 -22.28 -6.67 0.59
N PHE A 26 -22.14 -7.87 0.01
CA PHE A 26 -21.12 -8.15 -0.98
C PHE A 26 -21.27 -7.06 -2.03
N GLY A 27 -20.29 -6.16 -2.04
CA GLY A 27 -20.35 -4.93 -2.79
C GLY A 27 -20.56 -5.27 -4.26
N ILE A 28 -21.35 -4.45 -4.93
CA ILE A 28 -21.27 -4.37 -6.39
C ILE A 28 -19.85 -3.86 -6.66
N CYS A 29 -18.92 -4.77 -6.98
CA CYS A 29 -17.54 -4.48 -7.37
C CYS A 29 -17.44 -3.90 -8.78
N ALA A 30 -18.39 -3.02 -9.12
CA ALA A 30 -18.28 -2.21 -10.30
C ALA A 30 -17.56 -0.94 -9.86
N ASP A 31 -16.24 -0.89 -10.04
CA ASP A 31 -15.46 0.35 -10.01
C ASP A 31 -15.85 1.22 -11.22
N ASN A 32 -17.08 1.73 -11.19
CA ASN A 32 -17.60 2.72 -12.13
C ASN A 32 -17.27 4.15 -11.66
N GLU A 33 -16.57 4.27 -10.53
CA GLU A 33 -16.23 5.56 -9.94
C GLU A 33 -15.20 6.26 -10.82
N THR A 34 -15.51 7.50 -11.17
CA THR A 34 -14.52 8.38 -11.79
C THR A 34 -13.85 9.12 -10.64
N LEU A 35 -12.65 8.68 -10.28
CA LEU A 35 -11.84 9.40 -9.31
C LEU A 35 -11.20 10.61 -9.97
N ASP A 36 -11.25 11.72 -9.26
CA ASP A 36 -10.70 13.01 -9.64
C ASP A 36 -9.67 13.50 -8.62
N LEU A 37 -9.18 14.71 -8.81
CA LEU A 37 -8.18 15.29 -7.91
C LEU A 37 -8.66 15.38 -6.45
N GLU A 38 -9.94 15.69 -6.22
CA GLU A 38 -10.49 15.80 -4.86
C GLU A 38 -10.48 14.45 -4.13
N SER A 39 -10.62 13.35 -4.89
CA SER A 39 -10.53 12.00 -4.35
C SER A 39 -9.17 11.71 -3.70
N ASP A 40 -8.11 12.36 -4.17
CA ASP A 40 -6.71 12.19 -3.72
C ASP A 40 -6.22 13.35 -2.82
N GLY A 41 -7.09 14.32 -2.55
CA GLY A 41 -6.83 15.42 -1.63
C GLY A 41 -6.94 14.99 -0.17
N TYR A 42 -6.67 15.90 0.76
CA TYR A 42 -6.71 15.65 2.20
C TYR A 42 -8.12 15.35 2.72
N GLN A 43 -8.31 14.21 3.38
CA GLN A 43 -9.65 13.66 3.66
C GLN A 43 -10.12 13.82 5.09
N TYR A 44 -9.34 14.45 5.98
CA TYR A 44 -9.75 14.53 7.37
C TYR A 44 -11.01 15.39 7.56
N ILE A 45 -12.07 14.75 8.07
CA ILE A 45 -13.34 15.40 8.43
C ILE A 45 -13.48 15.43 9.96
N ARG A 46 -13.40 16.64 10.52
CA ARG A 46 -13.40 16.93 11.98
C ARG A 46 -14.70 16.54 12.73
N SER A 47 -15.76 16.12 12.04
CA SER A 47 -17.09 15.86 12.64
C SER A 47 -17.34 14.42 13.09
N LYS A 48 -16.32 13.56 13.08
CA LYS A 48 -16.44 12.15 13.48
C LYS A 48 -16.27 11.97 15.00
N ASP A 49 -16.63 10.78 15.49
CA ASP A 49 -16.38 10.35 16.87
C ASP A 49 -14.93 10.66 17.27
N PRO A 50 -14.66 11.29 18.43
CA PRO A 50 -13.30 11.60 18.89
C PRO A 50 -12.37 10.38 18.93
N LEU A 51 -12.86 9.20 19.31
CA LEU A 51 -12.04 7.98 19.37
C LEU A 51 -11.62 7.50 17.97
N ILE A 52 -12.53 7.54 17.00
CA ILE A 52 -12.25 7.21 15.60
C ILE A 52 -11.30 8.27 15.02
N SER A 53 -11.54 9.55 15.30
CA SER A 53 -10.71 10.65 14.84
C SER A 53 -9.27 10.57 15.36
N ALA A 54 -9.06 10.01 16.55
CA ALA A 54 -7.73 9.82 17.12
C ALA A 54 -6.92 8.70 16.46
N LEU A 55 -7.62 7.70 15.92
CA LEU A 55 -7.03 6.63 15.11
C LEU A 55 -6.85 7.04 13.65
N TYR A 56 -7.18 8.28 13.29
CA TYR A 56 -7.03 8.76 11.94
C TYR A 56 -5.57 8.74 11.49
N ARG A 57 -5.34 8.17 10.33
CA ARG A 57 -4.06 8.10 9.64
C ARG A 57 -4.30 8.42 8.17
N GLU A 58 -3.36 9.13 7.58
CA GLU A 58 -3.41 9.45 6.16
C GLU A 58 -2.00 9.47 5.58
N TRP A 59 -1.85 8.86 4.39
CA TRP A 59 -0.57 8.62 3.74
C TRP A 59 -0.70 8.80 2.24
N TRP A 60 0.19 9.59 1.63
CA TRP A 60 0.44 9.59 0.19
C TRP A 60 1.77 8.90 -0.06
N PHE A 61 1.75 7.75 -0.74
CA PHE A 61 2.93 6.92 -0.93
C PHE A 61 3.29 6.81 -2.40
N PHE A 62 4.60 6.89 -2.67
CA PHE A 62 5.18 6.85 -4.01
C PHE A 62 6.26 5.78 -4.03
N ALA A 63 6.30 4.98 -5.10
CA ALA A 63 7.27 3.91 -5.25
C ALA A 63 7.73 3.75 -6.71
N LEU A 64 9.02 3.47 -6.91
CA LEU A 64 9.62 3.23 -8.22
C LEU A 64 10.80 2.28 -8.14
N TYR A 65 11.08 1.62 -9.26
CA TYR A 65 12.34 0.94 -9.51
C TYR A 65 12.82 1.29 -10.92
N ASP A 66 14.04 1.79 -11.03
CA ASP A 66 14.68 2.08 -12.31
C ASP A 66 15.75 1.00 -12.61
N PRO A 67 15.47 0.03 -13.49
CA PRO A 67 16.41 -1.04 -13.80
C PRO A 67 17.61 -0.57 -14.63
N LEU A 68 17.57 0.63 -15.26
CA LEU A 68 18.70 1.15 -16.04
C LEU A 68 19.83 1.65 -15.15
N VAL A 69 19.47 2.20 -13.98
CA VAL A 69 20.44 2.66 -12.96
C VAL A 69 20.46 1.77 -11.71
N ASP A 70 19.66 0.71 -11.69
CA ASP A 70 19.48 -0.26 -10.59
C ASP A 70 19.12 0.38 -9.24
N ILE A 71 18.23 1.38 -9.26
CA ILE A 71 17.79 2.11 -8.06
C ILE A 71 16.33 1.83 -7.74
N GLY A 72 16.09 1.40 -6.51
CA GLY A 72 14.77 1.32 -5.91
C GLY A 72 14.50 2.50 -4.98
N PHE A 73 13.31 3.08 -5.02
CA PHE A 73 12.95 4.19 -4.12
C PHE A 73 11.48 4.14 -3.74
N CYS A 74 11.18 4.38 -2.47
CA CYS A 74 9.84 4.66 -2.01
C CYS A 74 9.82 5.77 -0.94
N ILE A 75 8.74 6.54 -0.89
CA ILE A 75 8.56 7.61 0.09
C ILE A 75 7.07 7.81 0.36
N GLY A 76 6.71 7.90 1.64
CA GLY A 76 5.39 8.25 2.13
C GLY A 76 5.40 9.62 2.79
N TYR A 77 4.35 10.41 2.56
CA TYR A 77 4.03 11.64 3.27
C TYR A 77 2.83 11.35 4.15
N SER A 78 2.90 11.66 5.45
CA SER A 78 1.90 11.20 6.40
C SER A 78 1.41 12.28 7.36
N ALA A 79 0.16 12.12 7.80
CA ALA A 79 -0.48 12.90 8.85
C ALA A 79 -1.24 11.95 9.81
N MET A 80 -1.16 12.22 11.11
CA MET A 80 -1.76 11.40 12.17
C MET A 80 -2.40 12.27 13.26
N ASP A 81 -3.50 11.77 13.85
CA ASP A 81 -4.28 12.44 14.92
C ASP A 81 -4.47 13.95 14.68
N PRO A 82 -4.98 14.39 13.51
CA PRO A 82 -5.19 15.81 13.23
C PRO A 82 -6.22 16.47 14.18
N ALA A 83 -6.98 15.66 14.92
CA ALA A 83 -7.89 16.09 15.97
C ALA A 83 -7.17 16.54 17.25
N LYS A 84 -5.89 16.16 17.44
CA LYS A 84 -5.12 16.31 18.68
C LYS A 84 -5.81 15.63 19.87
N THR A 85 -6.46 14.49 19.64
CA THR A 85 -7.30 13.84 20.65
C THR A 85 -6.47 13.28 21.80
N PHE A 86 -5.29 12.73 21.49
CA PHE A 86 -4.39 12.13 22.48
C PHE A 86 -3.06 12.88 22.62
N GLY A 87 -2.91 14.04 21.96
CA GLY A 87 -1.62 14.73 21.88
C GLY A 87 -0.57 13.93 21.09
N LEU A 88 -1.04 13.09 20.16
CA LEU A 88 -0.21 12.26 19.29
C LEU A 88 -0.19 12.81 17.86
N GLU A 89 -0.57 14.08 17.67
CA GLU A 89 -0.54 14.70 16.36
C GLU A 89 0.88 14.67 15.80
N ALA A 90 1.01 14.13 14.59
CA ALA A 90 2.30 14.01 13.94
C ALA A 90 2.12 14.16 12.44
N SER A 91 3.11 14.76 11.82
CA SER A 91 3.30 14.66 10.37
C SER A 91 4.69 14.15 10.11
N GLY A 92 4.92 13.53 8.96
CA GLY A 92 6.24 13.00 8.69
C GLY A 92 6.39 12.41 7.31
N ILE A 93 7.66 12.19 6.98
CA ILE A 93 8.04 11.41 5.80
C ILE A 93 8.76 10.14 6.25
N ALA A 94 8.48 9.05 5.54
CA ALA A 94 9.16 7.78 5.75
C ALA A 94 9.39 7.07 4.42
N GLY A 95 10.58 6.53 4.20
CA GLY A 95 10.92 5.96 2.91
C GLY A 95 12.27 5.25 2.89
N MET A 96 12.61 4.70 1.74
CA MET A 96 13.81 3.90 1.53
C MET A 96 14.41 4.15 0.14
N LEU A 97 15.74 4.09 0.07
CA LEU A 97 16.51 4.04 -1.16
C LEU A 97 17.36 2.77 -1.19
N TRP A 98 17.11 1.90 -2.17
CA TRP A 98 17.97 0.76 -2.51
C TRP A 98 18.89 1.14 -3.66
N THR A 99 20.21 1.04 -3.43
CA THR A 99 21.21 1.41 -4.46
C THR A 99 21.71 0.24 -5.32
N SER A 100 21.24 -0.98 -5.04
CA SER A 100 21.38 -2.12 -5.94
C SER A 100 20.30 -3.17 -5.64
N VAL A 101 19.35 -3.32 -6.57
CA VAL A 101 18.22 -4.24 -6.43
C VAL A 101 18.48 -5.53 -7.19
N ALA A 102 18.90 -5.43 -8.46
CA ALA A 102 19.07 -6.58 -9.35
C ALA A 102 20.14 -7.55 -8.84
N ASN A 103 21.23 -7.02 -8.28
CA ASN A 103 22.33 -7.83 -7.77
C ASN A 103 22.14 -8.23 -6.30
N ASN A 104 21.09 -7.74 -5.63
CA ASN A 104 20.79 -7.94 -4.21
C ASN A 104 22.05 -8.13 -3.36
N THR A 105 22.81 -7.05 -3.17
CA THR A 105 24.11 -7.08 -2.50
C THR A 105 24.01 -7.40 -1.00
N GLY A 106 22.80 -7.60 -0.46
CA GLY A 106 22.53 -7.70 0.97
C GLY A 106 22.79 -6.40 1.72
N GLN A 107 22.97 -5.28 1.00
CA GLN A 107 23.14 -3.96 1.60
C GLN A 107 21.78 -3.44 2.08
N ASP A 108 21.76 -2.94 3.31
CA ASP A 108 20.59 -2.25 3.85
C ASP A 108 20.30 -0.98 3.03
N PRO A 109 19.02 -0.64 2.82
CA PRO A 109 18.64 0.61 2.18
C PRO A 109 19.04 1.80 3.04
N THR A 110 19.19 2.96 2.39
CA THR A 110 19.20 4.23 3.10
C THR A 110 17.77 4.55 3.52
N ASN A 111 17.52 4.57 4.83
CA ASN A 111 16.22 4.88 5.40
C ASN A 111 16.03 6.38 5.58
N VAL A 112 14.79 6.83 5.36
CA VAL A 112 14.31 8.17 5.74
C VAL A 112 13.21 7.98 6.77
N LEU A 113 13.34 8.68 7.91
CA LEU A 113 12.31 8.76 8.93
C LEU A 113 12.40 10.11 9.62
N ASP A 114 11.62 11.06 9.12
CA ASP A 114 11.64 12.43 9.63
C ASP A 114 10.24 12.82 10.10
N GLY A 115 10.09 12.97 11.42
CA GLY A 115 8.86 13.45 12.05
C GLY A 115 8.88 14.95 12.29
N TYR A 116 7.78 15.63 12.01
CA TYR A 116 7.61 17.08 12.11
C TYR A 116 6.40 17.41 12.97
N ASP A 117 6.46 18.57 13.63
CA ASP A 117 5.30 19.12 14.34
C ASP A 117 4.14 19.30 13.36
N PHE A 118 2.92 19.06 13.81
CA PHE A 118 1.74 19.13 12.94
C PHE A 118 1.52 20.54 12.37
N GLU A 119 1.99 21.59 13.03
CA GLU A 119 1.96 22.98 12.55
C GLU A 119 2.84 23.21 11.30
N GLN A 120 3.75 22.28 10.99
CA GLN A 120 4.58 22.29 9.79
C GLN A 120 3.95 21.50 8.63
N PHE A 121 2.76 20.93 8.84
CA PHE A 121 1.98 20.24 7.82
C PHE A 121 0.90 21.15 7.22
N SER A 122 0.75 21.08 5.91
CA SER A 122 -0.42 21.62 5.22
C SER A 122 -0.78 20.72 4.05
N ALA A 123 -2.07 20.58 3.77
CA ALA A 123 -2.57 19.81 2.64
C ALA A 123 -3.88 20.42 2.12
N TYR A 124 -4.14 20.23 0.83
CA TYR A 124 -5.32 20.75 0.15
C TYR A 124 -6.40 19.68 0.12
N LYS A 125 -7.67 20.06 0.19
CA LYS A 125 -8.78 19.09 0.09
C LYS A 125 -9.12 18.78 -1.36
N GLU A 126 -8.85 19.73 -2.24
CA GLU A 126 -9.20 19.72 -3.64
C GLU A 126 -8.23 18.89 -4.50
N ASN A 127 -7.05 18.57 -3.96
CA ASN A 127 -6.02 17.75 -4.62
C ASN A 127 -4.91 17.33 -3.64
N ALA A 128 -4.03 16.40 -4.08
CA ALA A 128 -2.90 15.87 -3.32
C ALA A 128 -1.73 16.87 -3.09
N THR A 129 -1.95 18.18 -3.13
CA THR A 129 -0.90 19.15 -2.78
C THR A 129 -0.67 19.13 -1.28
N VAL A 130 0.53 18.74 -0.87
CA VAL A 130 0.94 18.54 0.52
C VAL A 130 2.29 19.20 0.76
N SER A 131 2.49 19.76 1.95
CA SER A 131 3.77 20.28 2.45
C SER A 131 4.03 19.76 3.85
N ILE A 132 5.23 19.24 4.11
CA ILE A 132 5.71 18.81 5.43
C ILE A 132 7.06 19.48 5.68
N GLY A 133 7.11 20.37 6.67
CA GLY A 133 8.31 21.19 6.89
C GLY A 133 8.55 22.15 5.73
N LYS A 134 9.82 22.54 5.54
CA LYS A 134 10.24 23.53 4.51
C LYS A 134 10.70 22.92 3.20
N GLU A 135 11.00 21.62 3.19
CA GLU A 135 11.74 20.99 2.08
C GLU A 135 10.93 19.90 1.38
N ASN A 136 9.89 19.35 2.01
CA ASN A 136 9.15 18.19 1.50
C ASN A 136 7.76 18.59 1.01
N PHE A 137 7.49 18.34 -0.28
CA PHE A 137 6.26 18.72 -0.96
C PHE A 137 5.77 17.65 -1.93
N ILE A 138 4.45 17.52 -2.03
CA ILE A 138 3.74 17.00 -3.19
C ILE A 138 3.07 18.20 -3.86
N LYS A 139 3.26 18.37 -5.16
CA LYS A 139 2.66 19.45 -5.96
C LYS A 139 1.85 18.85 -7.09
N VAL A 140 0.56 19.12 -7.11
CA VAL A 140 -0.30 18.76 -8.25
C VAL A 140 -0.15 19.82 -9.33
N LEU A 141 0.40 19.44 -10.49
CA LEU A 141 0.63 20.35 -11.62
C LEU A 141 -0.59 20.41 -12.55
N ASP A 142 -1.24 19.26 -12.76
CA ASP A 142 -2.50 19.11 -13.51
C ASP A 142 -3.25 17.84 -13.06
N GLN A 143 -4.34 17.49 -13.75
CA GLN A 143 -5.18 16.32 -13.43
C GLN A 143 -4.44 14.97 -13.39
N THR A 144 -3.31 14.87 -14.08
CA THR A 144 -2.56 13.63 -14.32
C THR A 144 -1.09 13.72 -13.94
N THR A 145 -0.62 14.91 -13.53
CA THR A 145 0.82 15.17 -13.33
C THR A 145 1.10 15.70 -11.93
N TYR A 146 1.89 14.95 -11.17
CA TYR A 146 2.35 15.34 -9.83
C TYR A 146 3.86 15.55 -9.84
N GLN A 147 4.36 16.41 -8.96
CA GLN A 147 5.78 16.55 -8.67
C GLN A 147 6.00 16.36 -7.18
N ILE A 148 6.91 15.46 -6.80
CA ILE A 148 7.40 15.35 -5.43
C ILE A 148 8.81 15.92 -5.34
N ILE A 149 9.03 16.74 -4.32
CA ILE A 149 10.32 17.34 -4.01
C ILE A 149 10.57 17.12 -2.52
N GLY A 150 11.80 16.76 -2.15
CA GLY A 150 12.12 16.58 -0.76
C GLY A 150 13.58 16.25 -0.48
N SER A 151 13.86 16.18 0.81
CA SER A 151 15.16 15.89 1.40
C SER A 151 14.96 15.17 2.73
N SER A 152 15.87 14.24 3.03
CA SER A 152 16.03 13.75 4.39
C SER A 152 16.60 14.85 5.28
N ARG A 153 16.26 14.85 6.57
CA ARG A 153 16.71 15.88 7.52
C ARG A 153 18.22 16.00 7.64
N ASN A 154 18.95 14.91 7.45
CA ASN A 154 20.42 14.90 7.44
C ASN A 154 21.01 15.40 6.10
N GLY A 155 20.19 15.68 5.09
CA GLY A 155 20.59 16.15 3.77
C GLY A 155 21.23 15.10 2.87
N GLU A 156 21.35 13.85 3.32
CA GLU A 156 22.04 12.80 2.57
C GLU A 156 21.22 12.30 1.37
N LEU A 157 19.89 12.33 1.45
CA LEU A 157 18.99 11.92 0.38
C LEU A 157 18.12 13.09 -0.04
N ASN A 158 18.08 13.39 -1.34
CA ASN A 158 17.23 14.41 -1.93
C ASN A 158 16.53 13.85 -3.16
N TRP A 159 15.30 14.27 -3.43
CA TRP A 159 14.53 13.85 -4.60
C TRP A 159 13.79 15.02 -5.23
N SER A 160 13.68 14.97 -6.55
CA SER A 160 12.82 15.84 -7.35
C SER A 160 12.34 15.02 -8.53
N LEU A 161 11.10 14.55 -8.45
CA LEU A 161 10.54 13.57 -9.36
C LEU A 161 9.18 14.04 -9.85
N THR A 162 8.94 13.93 -11.15
CA THR A 162 7.66 14.26 -11.80
C THR A 162 7.01 12.97 -12.28
N PHE A 163 5.78 12.75 -11.85
CA PHE A 163 4.96 11.59 -12.14
C PHE A 163 3.87 11.98 -13.11
N HIS A 164 3.72 11.22 -14.18
CA HIS A 164 2.63 11.35 -15.15
C HIS A 164 1.81 10.06 -15.17
N GLN A 165 0.56 10.14 -14.74
CA GLN A 165 -0.37 9.03 -14.71
C GLN A 165 -0.49 8.38 -16.11
N LYS A 166 -0.39 7.04 -16.15
CA LYS A 166 -0.54 6.20 -17.35
C LYS A 166 -1.72 5.24 -17.27
N SER A 167 -2.23 5.01 -16.06
CA SER A 167 -3.39 4.18 -15.80
C SER A 167 -4.32 4.90 -14.84
N TYR A 168 -5.63 4.80 -15.08
CA TYR A 168 -6.64 5.41 -14.23
C TYR A 168 -6.65 4.79 -12.84
N ALA A 169 -6.98 5.62 -11.85
CA ALA A 169 -7.06 5.22 -10.45
C ALA A 169 -8.09 4.11 -10.20
N CYS A 170 -7.85 3.33 -9.14
CA CYS A 170 -8.82 2.39 -8.55
C CYS A 170 -8.94 2.61 -7.04
N ARG A 171 -10.09 2.25 -6.47
CA ARG A 171 -10.42 2.50 -5.07
C ARG A 171 -10.90 1.23 -4.39
N GLN A 172 -10.42 1.02 -3.17
CA GLN A 172 -10.93 0.04 -2.24
C GLN A 172 -11.42 0.76 -0.99
N LYS A 173 -12.58 0.36 -0.48
CA LYS A 173 -13.09 0.82 0.81
C LYS A 173 -13.34 -0.35 1.73
N GLU A 174 -12.84 -0.27 2.94
CA GLU A 174 -13.18 -1.17 4.04
C GLU A 174 -13.83 -0.38 5.16
N GLU A 175 -15.07 -0.74 5.48
CA GLU A 175 -15.80 -0.15 6.59
C GLU A 175 -16.32 -1.26 7.51
N VAL A 176 -15.80 -1.29 8.73
CA VAL A 176 -16.37 -2.05 9.84
C VAL A 176 -16.84 -1.02 10.86
N PRO A 177 -18.17 -0.85 11.05
CA PRO A 177 -18.71 0.18 11.92
C PRO A 177 -18.01 0.22 13.29
N GLN A 178 -17.56 1.41 13.68
CA GLN A 178 -16.87 1.69 14.95
C GLN A 178 -15.46 1.07 15.13
N VAL A 179 -14.95 0.31 14.15
CA VAL A 179 -13.67 -0.41 14.26
C VAL A 179 -12.67 0.02 13.19
N LEU A 180 -13.13 0.10 11.94
CA LEU A 180 -12.29 0.30 10.76
C LEU A 180 -13.04 1.21 9.79
N GLU A 181 -12.38 2.27 9.38
CA GLU A 181 -12.70 3.00 8.17
C GLU A 181 -11.40 3.18 7.42
N LEU A 182 -11.23 2.45 6.33
CA LEU A 182 -10.07 2.56 5.47
C LEU A 182 -10.55 2.81 4.06
N ASP A 183 -9.99 3.85 3.47
CA ASP A 183 -10.17 4.19 2.07
C ASP A 183 -8.80 4.19 1.42
N TRP A 184 -8.67 3.39 0.38
CA TRP A 184 -7.44 3.24 -0.36
C TRP A 184 -7.67 3.53 -1.82
N ILE A 185 -6.96 4.53 -2.30
CA ILE A 185 -6.96 4.90 -3.71
C ILE A 185 -5.57 4.64 -4.25
N ALA A 186 -5.44 3.64 -5.12
CA ALA A 186 -4.28 3.59 -6.00
C ALA A 186 -4.49 4.62 -7.10
N TYR A 187 -4.07 5.86 -6.83
CA TYR A 187 -4.36 7.01 -7.68
C TYR A 187 -3.58 6.95 -9.00
N MET A 188 -2.30 6.56 -8.95
CA MET A 188 -1.51 6.26 -10.14
C MET A 188 -1.01 4.81 -10.06
N PRO A 189 -1.86 3.81 -10.38
CA PRO A 189 -1.46 2.39 -10.36
C PRO A 189 -0.38 2.11 -11.42
N SER A 190 -0.25 3.00 -12.41
CA SER A 190 0.94 3.14 -13.22
C SER A 190 1.14 4.61 -13.56
N ALA A 191 2.36 5.10 -13.34
CA ALA A 191 2.85 6.39 -13.79
C ALA A 191 4.16 6.22 -14.55
N HIS A 192 4.44 7.16 -15.45
CA HIS A 192 5.80 7.40 -15.90
C HIS A 192 6.45 8.43 -14.98
N VAL A 193 7.66 8.17 -14.50
CA VAL A 193 8.38 9.08 -13.62
C VAL A 193 9.71 9.48 -14.24
N PHE A 194 10.04 10.76 -14.14
CA PHE A 194 11.38 11.25 -14.43
C PHE A 194 11.84 12.30 -13.42
N GLY A 195 13.15 12.49 -13.34
CA GLY A 195 13.76 13.50 -12.48
C GLY A 195 15.08 13.02 -11.91
N VAL A 196 15.35 13.39 -10.66
CA VAL A 196 16.60 13.05 -9.99
C VAL A 196 16.38 12.58 -8.56
N ILE A 197 17.20 11.61 -8.17
CA ILE A 197 17.44 11.24 -6.78
C ILE A 197 18.94 11.48 -6.53
N GLN A 198 19.26 12.23 -5.48
CA GLN A 198 20.64 12.44 -5.05
C GLN A 198 20.87 11.74 -3.72
N TYR A 199 21.87 10.87 -3.66
CA TYR A 199 22.35 10.26 -2.42
C TYR A 199 23.82 10.59 -2.20
N ASN A 200 24.12 11.31 -1.12
CA ASN A 200 25.40 11.92 -0.85
C ASN A 200 25.85 12.79 -2.06
N THR A 201 26.95 12.42 -2.70
CA THR A 201 27.50 13.10 -3.88
C THR A 201 27.06 12.47 -5.20
N LYS A 202 26.33 11.34 -5.16
CA LYS A 202 25.87 10.64 -6.35
C LYS A 202 24.50 11.14 -6.77
N LEU A 203 24.37 11.44 -8.07
CA LEU A 203 23.11 11.84 -8.70
C LEU A 203 22.63 10.72 -9.61
N PHE A 204 21.41 10.26 -9.40
CA PHE A 204 20.73 9.27 -10.24
C PHE A 204 19.67 10.00 -11.08
N SER A 205 19.82 9.97 -12.39
CA SER A 205 18.77 10.40 -13.32
C SER A 205 17.75 9.28 -13.44
N ILE A 206 16.53 9.57 -13.04
CA ILE A 206 15.42 8.60 -13.05
C ILE A 206 14.60 8.80 -14.32
N ASN A 207 14.27 7.71 -14.99
CA ASN A 207 13.39 7.70 -16.14
C ASN A 207 12.75 6.31 -16.30
N THR A 208 11.71 6.05 -15.50
CA THR A 208 11.14 4.70 -15.36
C THR A 208 9.63 4.77 -15.17
N THR A 209 9.05 3.67 -14.73
CA THR A 209 7.66 3.55 -14.33
C THR A 209 7.54 3.51 -12.80
N ALA A 210 6.43 4.02 -12.29
CA ALA A 210 6.23 4.22 -10.86
C ALA A 210 4.77 4.02 -10.46
N TYR A 211 4.54 4.11 -9.17
CA TYR A 211 3.27 3.94 -8.50
C TYR A 211 3.04 5.07 -7.51
N HIS A 212 1.77 5.46 -7.36
CA HIS A 212 1.31 6.32 -6.28
C HIS A 212 -0.05 5.86 -5.77
N ASP A 213 -0.20 5.81 -4.45
CA ASP A 213 -1.48 5.70 -3.76
C ASP A 213 -1.64 6.66 -2.60
N HIS A 214 -2.90 6.74 -2.17
CA HIS A 214 -3.36 7.51 -1.05
C HIS A 214 -4.26 6.64 -0.18
N ASN A 215 -3.90 6.54 1.10
CA ASN A 215 -4.64 5.79 2.10
C ASN A 215 -5.06 6.73 3.21
N TYR A 216 -6.33 6.69 3.60
CA TYR A 216 -6.83 7.49 4.70
C TYR A 216 -7.97 6.81 5.44
N GLY A 217 -8.26 7.35 6.62
CA GLY A 217 -9.30 6.85 7.50
C GLY A 217 -8.77 6.52 8.88
N ALA A 218 -9.52 5.74 9.64
CA ALA A 218 -9.22 5.37 11.00
C ALA A 218 -9.17 3.86 11.16
N TRP A 219 -8.00 3.33 11.51
CA TRP A 219 -7.84 1.90 11.72
C TRP A 219 -6.80 1.56 12.78
N PRO A 220 -7.03 0.50 13.58
CA PRO A 220 -6.02 -0.04 14.45
C PRO A 220 -5.01 -0.84 13.61
N THR A 221 -4.00 -0.15 13.08
CA THR A 221 -2.92 -0.72 12.24
C THR A 221 -2.38 -2.04 12.76
N ASN A 222 -2.27 -2.20 14.09
CA ASN A 222 -1.73 -3.37 14.77
C ASN A 222 -2.63 -4.61 14.78
N LEU A 223 -3.88 -4.51 14.33
CA LEU A 223 -4.83 -5.64 14.32
C LEU A 223 -4.96 -6.30 12.93
N PHE A 224 -4.33 -5.73 11.90
CA PHE A 224 -4.47 -6.19 10.53
C PHE A 224 -3.11 -6.55 9.94
N ASN A 225 -2.94 -7.84 9.62
CA ASN A 225 -1.81 -8.30 8.82
C ASN A 225 -2.11 -7.96 7.35
N TRP A 226 -1.64 -6.78 6.95
CA TRP A 226 -1.72 -6.25 5.60
C TRP A 226 -0.70 -6.88 4.67
N ILE A 227 -1.15 -7.27 3.49
CA ILE A 227 -0.33 -7.65 2.35
C ILE A 227 -0.77 -6.79 1.19
N TRP A 228 0.20 -6.19 0.51
CA TRP A 228 -0.05 -5.40 -0.68
C TRP A 228 0.96 -5.70 -1.77
N ALA A 229 0.53 -5.50 -3.01
CA ALA A 229 1.42 -5.51 -4.15
C ALA A 229 0.86 -4.68 -5.30
N GLN A 230 1.76 -4.13 -6.10
CA GLN A 230 1.45 -3.53 -7.39
C GLN A 230 2.44 -3.98 -8.45
N PHE A 231 1.95 -4.06 -9.67
CA PHE A 231 2.77 -4.35 -10.83
C PHE A 231 2.17 -3.73 -12.07
N HIS A 232 3.00 -3.25 -12.98
CA HIS A 232 2.52 -2.64 -14.23
C HIS A 232 3.48 -2.87 -15.39
N ARG A 233 2.91 -2.84 -16.59
CA ARG A 233 3.59 -2.90 -17.90
C ARG A 233 2.94 -1.87 -18.81
N VAL A 234 3.54 -0.69 -18.89
CA VAL A 234 3.03 0.42 -19.70
C VAL A 234 2.93 0.04 -21.18
N ASP A 235 3.90 -0.71 -21.70
CA ASP A 235 3.92 -1.21 -23.09
C ASP A 235 2.81 -2.22 -23.41
N LYS A 236 2.15 -2.76 -22.37
CA LYS A 236 1.04 -3.71 -22.46
C LYS A 236 -0.29 -3.10 -22.00
N GLU A 237 -0.31 -1.81 -21.68
CA GLU A 237 -1.47 -1.13 -21.08
C GLU A 237 -2.05 -1.91 -19.90
N PHE A 238 -1.15 -2.46 -19.07
CA PHE A 238 -1.50 -3.34 -17.96
C PHE A 238 -1.01 -2.75 -16.64
N SER A 239 -1.89 -2.66 -15.63
CA SER A 239 -1.51 -2.37 -14.25
C SER A 239 -2.39 -3.20 -13.31
N LEU A 240 -1.80 -3.71 -12.24
CA LEU A 240 -2.53 -4.35 -11.16
C LEU A 240 -2.15 -3.75 -9.82
N VAL A 241 -3.12 -3.77 -8.92
CA VAL A 241 -2.96 -3.48 -7.49
C VAL A 241 -3.71 -4.56 -6.74
N LEU A 242 -3.08 -5.18 -5.76
CA LEU A 242 -3.69 -6.20 -4.94
C LEU A 242 -3.53 -5.86 -3.46
N GLY A 243 -4.59 -6.09 -2.70
CA GLY A 243 -4.57 -6.04 -1.24
C GLY A 243 -5.07 -7.37 -0.69
N SER A 244 -4.51 -7.80 0.43
CA SER A 244 -4.88 -9.05 1.08
C SER A 244 -4.67 -8.96 2.59
N TYR A 245 -5.50 -9.71 3.31
CA TYR A 245 -5.46 -9.83 4.76
C TYR A 245 -5.39 -11.31 5.13
N HIS A 246 -4.57 -11.62 6.13
CA HIS A 246 -4.55 -12.94 6.73
C HIS A 246 -5.72 -13.10 7.71
N ILE A 247 -6.49 -14.18 7.59
CA ILE A 247 -7.54 -14.52 8.55
C ILE A 247 -6.90 -15.26 9.75
N PRO A 248 -6.85 -14.69 10.97
CA PRO A 248 -6.08 -15.27 12.07
C PRO A 248 -6.54 -16.65 12.55
N VAL A 249 -7.80 -17.03 12.27
CA VAL A 249 -8.38 -18.30 12.70
C VAL A 249 -8.11 -19.46 11.74
N THR A 250 -7.45 -19.21 10.61
CA THR A 250 -7.17 -20.19 9.57
C THR A 250 -5.71 -20.05 9.14
N GLU A 251 -4.92 -21.11 9.23
CA GLU A 251 -3.46 -21.03 9.02
C GLU A 251 -3.04 -20.60 7.59
N ASN A 252 -3.93 -20.66 6.60
CA ASN A 252 -3.58 -20.39 5.19
C ASN A 252 -4.70 -19.73 4.38
N GLU A 253 -5.72 -19.15 5.02
CA GLU A 253 -6.76 -18.44 4.29
C GLU A 253 -6.49 -16.93 4.30
N TYR A 254 -6.49 -16.40 3.09
CA TYR A 254 -6.32 -14.99 2.83
C TYR A 254 -7.60 -14.49 2.15
N ILE A 255 -8.10 -13.36 2.64
CA ILE A 255 -9.09 -12.58 1.90
C ILE A 255 -8.33 -11.48 1.16
N GLY A 256 -8.69 -11.25 -0.08
CA GLY A 256 -8.04 -10.21 -0.86
C GLY A 256 -8.86 -9.79 -2.07
N TYR A 257 -8.28 -8.84 -2.77
CA TYR A 257 -8.79 -8.28 -4.00
C TYR A 257 -7.62 -7.94 -4.93
N ILE A 258 -7.95 -7.85 -6.22
CA ILE A 258 -7.04 -7.48 -7.28
C ILE A 258 -7.82 -6.56 -8.21
N PHE A 259 -7.35 -5.33 -8.32
CA PHE A 259 -7.75 -4.41 -9.38
C PHE A 259 -6.78 -4.57 -10.54
N ILE A 260 -7.32 -4.71 -11.74
CA ILE A 260 -6.55 -4.79 -12.97
C ILE A 260 -7.09 -3.73 -13.92
N ARG A 261 -6.17 -2.95 -14.49
CA ARG A 261 -6.43 -2.15 -15.68
C ARG A 261 -5.71 -2.80 -16.84
N TRP A 262 -6.45 -3.18 -17.88
CA TRP A 262 -5.92 -3.84 -19.06
C TRP A 262 -6.58 -3.28 -20.30
N ARG A 263 -5.83 -2.55 -21.15
CA ARG A 263 -6.35 -1.93 -22.39
C ARG A 263 -7.61 -1.10 -22.15
N ASN A 264 -7.58 -0.25 -21.14
CA ASN A 264 -8.69 0.56 -20.63
C ASN A 264 -9.89 -0.22 -20.04
N GLN A 265 -9.82 -1.55 -19.94
CA GLN A 265 -10.79 -2.34 -19.19
C GLN A 265 -10.46 -2.31 -17.71
N ARG A 266 -11.51 -2.20 -16.89
CA ARG A 266 -11.44 -2.36 -15.43
C ARG A 266 -11.88 -3.77 -15.09
N ILE A 267 -11.06 -4.51 -14.34
CA ILE A 267 -11.38 -5.85 -13.89
C ILE A 267 -11.11 -5.89 -12.39
N GLU A 268 -12.07 -6.39 -11.63
CA GLU A 268 -11.96 -6.57 -10.19
C GLU A 268 -12.23 -8.05 -9.85
N ILE A 269 -11.33 -8.64 -9.07
CA ILE A 269 -11.37 -10.04 -8.68
C ILE A 269 -10.95 -10.17 -7.23
N GLY A 270 -11.72 -10.84 -6.38
CA GLY A 270 -11.40 -10.98 -4.97
C GLY A 270 -12.52 -11.55 -4.12
N THR A 271 -12.17 -12.09 -2.96
CA THR A 271 -13.14 -12.55 -1.94
C THR A 271 -14.04 -11.43 -1.47
N LEU A 272 -13.55 -10.18 -1.43
CA LEU A 272 -14.37 -9.01 -1.05
C LEU A 272 -15.50 -8.73 -2.05
N CYS A 273 -15.38 -9.27 -3.27
CA CYS A 273 -16.38 -9.23 -4.32
C CYS A 273 -17.21 -10.50 -4.46
N GLY A 274 -17.11 -11.44 -3.51
CA GLY A 274 -17.72 -12.76 -3.63
C GLY A 274 -17.06 -13.66 -4.70
N ASN A 275 -15.89 -13.28 -5.20
CA ASN A 275 -15.12 -14.04 -6.18
C ASN A 275 -14.06 -14.90 -5.47
N THR A 276 -13.36 -15.76 -6.22
CA THR A 276 -12.30 -16.59 -5.65
C THR A 276 -10.96 -15.85 -5.62
N PHE A 277 -10.26 -15.94 -4.49
CA PHE A 277 -8.91 -15.44 -4.29
C PHE A 277 -8.11 -16.43 -3.45
N HIS A 278 -6.95 -16.84 -3.94
CA HIS A 278 -6.02 -17.71 -3.24
C HIS A 278 -4.63 -17.10 -3.27
N LEU A 279 -4.08 -16.81 -2.09
CA LEU A 279 -2.68 -16.42 -1.92
C LEU A 279 -1.94 -17.56 -1.22
N LYS A 280 -0.82 -17.99 -1.81
CA LYS A 280 0.06 -19.01 -1.26
C LYS A 280 1.48 -18.47 -1.11
N PRO A 281 1.97 -18.27 0.12
CA PRO A 281 3.38 -18.02 0.37
C PRO A 281 4.21 -19.25 -0.02
N LEU A 282 5.25 -19.03 -0.81
CA LEU A 282 6.18 -20.05 -1.31
C LEU A 282 7.53 -20.01 -0.58
N GLU A 283 7.96 -18.83 -0.12
CA GLU A 283 9.21 -18.63 0.61
C GLU A 283 9.01 -17.59 1.72
N TRP A 284 9.48 -17.93 2.93
CA TRP A 284 9.38 -17.09 4.12
C TRP A 284 10.75 -16.66 4.59
N GLN A 285 10.84 -15.44 5.12
CA GLN A 285 11.99 -14.91 5.83
C GLN A 285 11.62 -14.63 7.29
N ILE A 286 12.62 -14.70 8.18
CA ILE A 286 12.48 -14.37 9.59
C ILE A 286 13.51 -13.30 9.94
N VAL A 287 13.05 -12.18 10.50
CA VAL A 287 13.89 -11.07 10.99
C VAL A 287 13.39 -10.69 12.37
N ASP A 288 14.27 -10.66 13.37
CA ASP A 288 13.93 -10.34 14.77
C ASP A 288 12.76 -11.16 15.35
N GLY A 289 12.67 -12.44 14.98
CA GLY A 289 11.57 -13.33 15.40
C GLY A 289 10.22 -13.04 14.72
N LYS A 290 10.20 -12.15 13.73
CA LYS A 290 9.02 -11.82 12.92
C LYS A 290 9.11 -12.50 11.56
N LYS A 291 8.04 -13.18 11.15
CA LYS A 291 8.00 -13.96 9.90
C LYS A 291 7.21 -13.21 8.82
N TYR A 292 7.71 -13.20 7.59
CA TYR A 292 7.02 -12.58 6.45
C TYR A 292 7.41 -13.26 5.13
N SER A 293 6.57 -13.14 4.10
CA SER A 293 6.79 -13.84 2.83
C SER A 293 7.58 -12.98 1.85
N ILE A 294 8.48 -13.62 1.10
CA ILE A 294 9.29 -13.00 0.03
C ILE A 294 9.07 -13.64 -1.34
N HIS A 295 8.29 -14.71 -1.42
CA HIS A 295 7.91 -15.34 -2.69
C HIS A 295 6.48 -15.85 -2.56
N ASN A 296 5.61 -15.43 -3.47
CA ASN A 296 4.18 -15.67 -3.37
C ASN A 296 3.61 -16.07 -4.72
N LYS A 297 2.59 -16.92 -4.68
CA LYS A 297 1.73 -17.22 -5.82
C LYS A 297 0.29 -16.87 -5.49
N ILE A 298 -0.38 -16.18 -6.40
CA ILE A 298 -1.79 -15.81 -6.29
C ILE A 298 -2.54 -16.37 -7.50
N GLU A 299 -3.71 -16.95 -7.23
CA GLU A 299 -4.70 -17.30 -8.24
C GLU A 299 -6.04 -16.70 -7.84
N ALA A 300 -6.66 -15.94 -8.74
CA ALA A 300 -7.96 -15.34 -8.50
C ALA A 300 -8.83 -15.40 -9.76
N TRP A 301 -10.13 -15.61 -9.61
CA TRP A 301 -11.06 -15.60 -10.74
C TRP A 301 -12.47 -15.20 -10.36
N ASN A 302 -13.19 -14.65 -11.33
CA ASN A 302 -14.64 -14.42 -11.32
C ASN A 302 -15.28 -15.18 -12.50
N ASP A 303 -16.52 -14.85 -12.85
CA ASP A 303 -17.22 -15.52 -13.95
C ASP A 303 -16.68 -15.21 -15.35
N GLN A 304 -15.84 -14.18 -15.51
CA GLN A 304 -15.36 -13.68 -16.80
C GLN A 304 -13.84 -13.70 -16.96
N TYR A 305 -13.10 -13.57 -15.86
CA TYR A 305 -11.66 -13.38 -15.85
C TYR A 305 -11.00 -14.26 -14.79
N LYS A 306 -9.80 -14.73 -15.11
CA LYS A 306 -8.89 -15.41 -14.18
C LYS A 306 -7.52 -14.77 -14.29
N ILE A 307 -6.81 -14.63 -13.16
CA ILE A 307 -5.44 -14.15 -13.13
C ILE A 307 -4.57 -15.08 -12.28
N ASN A 308 -3.37 -15.37 -12.79
CA ASN A 308 -2.31 -16.01 -12.04
C ASN A 308 -1.17 -15.00 -11.90
N ILE A 309 -0.67 -14.85 -10.67
CA ILE A 309 0.45 -13.97 -10.33
C ILE A 309 1.46 -14.80 -9.57
N GLU A 310 2.73 -14.70 -9.94
CA GLU A 310 3.83 -15.12 -9.10
C GLU A 310 4.74 -13.91 -8.91
N TYR A 311 5.16 -13.66 -7.67
CA TYR A 311 6.13 -12.59 -7.42
C TYR A 311 7.13 -12.98 -6.34
N LYS A 312 8.37 -12.52 -6.53
CA LYS A 312 9.49 -12.78 -5.61
C LYS A 312 10.27 -11.49 -5.34
N ALA A 313 10.43 -11.16 -4.06
CA ALA A 313 11.22 -10.04 -3.61
C ALA A 313 12.68 -10.20 -4.06
N ARG A 314 13.24 -9.13 -4.62
CA ARG A 314 14.68 -8.98 -4.91
C ARG A 314 15.39 -8.32 -3.75
N VAL A 315 14.74 -7.34 -3.13
CA VAL A 315 15.15 -6.73 -1.86
C VAL A 315 13.92 -6.63 -0.96
N SER A 316 14.13 -6.69 0.34
CA SER A 316 13.06 -6.65 1.35
C SER A 316 13.61 -6.11 2.66
N ASN A 317 13.08 -4.99 3.14
CA ASN A 317 13.57 -4.35 4.35
C ASN A 317 12.40 -3.78 5.16
N ASP A 318 12.58 -3.73 6.48
CA ASP A 318 11.60 -3.18 7.43
C ASP A 318 11.43 -1.67 7.18
N ASN A 319 10.19 -1.25 6.93
CA ASN A 319 9.82 0.13 6.69
C ASN A 319 10.13 0.96 7.94
N PRO A 320 10.95 2.02 7.85
CA PRO A 320 11.30 2.82 9.01
C PRO A 320 10.11 3.59 9.59
N GLY A 321 9.04 3.81 8.81
CA GLY A 321 7.84 4.55 9.17
C GLY A 321 6.96 3.95 10.27
N GLY A 322 7.31 2.77 10.80
CA GLY A 322 6.74 2.11 11.98
C GLY A 322 5.24 2.32 12.21
N ARG A 323 4.41 1.30 12.01
CA ARG A 323 2.94 1.42 12.15
C ARG A 323 2.42 1.41 13.61
N GLY A 324 3.30 1.58 14.60
CA GLY A 324 2.99 1.49 16.04
C GLY A 324 2.88 0.04 16.55
N LEU A 325 2.92 -0.11 17.89
CA LEU A 325 2.69 -1.38 18.62
C LEU A 325 3.52 -2.59 18.16
N GLY A 326 4.71 -2.33 17.60
CA GLY A 326 5.65 -3.38 17.17
C GLY A 326 5.31 -4.02 15.82
N LEU A 327 4.31 -3.52 15.08
CA LEU A 327 4.03 -3.98 13.72
C LEU A 327 5.17 -3.57 12.78
N LYS A 328 5.98 -4.56 12.41
CA LYS A 328 6.92 -4.48 11.29
C LYS A 328 6.22 -4.70 9.96
N VAL A 329 6.63 -3.91 8.98
CA VAL A 329 6.13 -3.89 7.62
C VAL A 329 7.33 -3.96 6.71
N PHE A 330 7.40 -4.93 5.83
CA PHE A 330 8.54 -5.12 4.94
C PHE A 330 8.18 -4.61 3.55
N GLU A 331 8.82 -3.53 3.12
CA GLU A 331 8.73 -3.06 1.73
C GLU A 331 9.67 -3.87 0.86
N GLN A 332 9.20 -4.19 -0.34
CA GLN A 332 9.88 -5.08 -1.25
C GLN A 332 9.82 -4.53 -2.66
N ILE A 333 10.93 -4.66 -3.38
CA ILE A 333 10.92 -4.60 -4.84
C ILE A 333 10.90 -6.04 -5.31
N SER A 334 9.82 -6.40 -5.99
CA SER A 334 9.54 -7.78 -6.39
C SER A 334 9.59 -7.93 -7.89
N GLN A 335 10.12 -9.05 -8.35
CA GLN A 335 9.95 -9.47 -9.74
C GLN A 335 8.64 -10.24 -9.87
N TYR A 336 7.85 -9.90 -10.87
CA TYR A 336 6.54 -10.46 -11.16
C TYR A 336 6.55 -11.31 -12.44
N GLU A 337 5.68 -12.31 -12.46
CA GLU A 337 5.18 -13.02 -13.63
C GLU A 337 3.66 -13.10 -13.53
N VAL A 338 2.97 -12.57 -14.54
CA VAL A 338 1.50 -12.49 -14.57
C VAL A 338 0.94 -13.11 -15.85
N ILE A 339 -0.16 -13.83 -15.70
CA ILE A 339 -0.97 -14.33 -16.83
C ILE A 339 -2.43 -13.98 -16.57
N LEU A 340 -3.04 -13.28 -17.53
CA LEU A 340 -4.46 -12.92 -17.52
C LEU A 340 -5.22 -13.80 -18.50
N TYR A 341 -6.35 -14.34 -18.05
CA TYR A 341 -7.25 -15.20 -18.80
C TYR A 341 -8.64 -14.58 -18.87
N GLY A 342 -9.36 -14.91 -19.92
CA GLY A 342 -10.76 -14.59 -20.14
C GLY A 342 -11.56 -15.87 -20.35
N LYS A 343 -12.84 -15.84 -19.99
CA LYS A 343 -13.72 -16.97 -20.19
C LYS A 343 -14.30 -16.94 -21.61
N HIS A 344 -14.16 -18.05 -22.33
CA HIS A 344 -14.80 -18.28 -23.62
C HIS A 344 -15.52 -19.63 -23.56
N GLU A 345 -16.86 -19.60 -23.55
CA GLU A 345 -17.69 -20.76 -23.20
C GLU A 345 -17.31 -21.31 -21.81
N ASP A 346 -17.00 -22.59 -21.70
CA ASP A 346 -16.57 -23.26 -20.46
C ASP A 346 -15.05 -23.29 -20.28
N ASN A 347 -14.28 -22.66 -21.17
CA ASN A 347 -12.82 -22.70 -21.17
C ASN A 347 -12.18 -21.35 -20.83
N TRP A 348 -11.04 -21.40 -20.15
CA TRP A 348 -10.17 -20.24 -19.92
C TRP A 348 -9.21 -20.09 -21.09
N VAL A 349 -9.24 -18.93 -21.74
CA VAL A 349 -8.31 -18.56 -22.82
C VAL A 349 -7.36 -17.48 -22.33
N ILE A 350 -6.09 -17.56 -22.70
CA ILE A 350 -5.08 -16.56 -22.35
C ILE A 350 -5.40 -15.25 -23.11
N LEU A 351 -5.63 -14.18 -22.37
CA LEU A 351 -5.80 -12.83 -22.92
C LEU A 351 -4.47 -12.10 -23.02
N GLU A 352 -3.61 -12.26 -22.01
CA GLU A 352 -2.28 -11.64 -21.95
C GLU A 352 -1.32 -12.54 -21.14
N GLN A 353 -0.08 -12.65 -21.62
CA GLN A 353 0.98 -13.47 -21.02
C GLN A 353 2.33 -12.77 -21.22
N ASN A 354 3.40 -13.31 -20.63
CA ASN A 354 4.73 -12.68 -20.61
C ASN A 354 4.69 -11.28 -19.97
N LEU A 355 3.75 -11.05 -19.05
CA LEU A 355 3.71 -9.88 -18.20
C LEU A 355 4.71 -10.08 -17.07
N THR A 356 5.99 -9.90 -17.39
CA THR A 356 7.09 -10.02 -16.44
C THR A 356 7.74 -8.67 -16.19
N GLY A 357 8.31 -8.46 -15.01
CA GLY A 357 9.00 -7.20 -14.72
C GLY A 357 9.10 -6.97 -13.23
N TYR A 358 9.26 -5.72 -12.84
CA TYR A 358 9.38 -5.33 -11.44
C TYR A 358 8.16 -4.55 -10.99
N GLY A 359 7.83 -4.71 -9.72
CA GLY A 359 6.80 -3.96 -9.02
C GLY A 359 7.17 -3.84 -7.54
N PHE A 360 6.25 -3.35 -6.73
CA PHE A 360 6.42 -3.27 -5.29
C PHE A 360 5.50 -4.25 -4.58
N SER A 361 5.91 -4.74 -3.42
CA SER A 361 5.06 -5.46 -2.50
C SER A 361 5.38 -5.07 -1.06
N GLU A 362 4.35 -5.06 -0.21
CA GLU A 362 4.44 -4.78 1.21
C GLU A 362 3.91 -5.99 1.97
N TRP A 363 4.66 -6.43 2.97
CA TRP A 363 4.25 -7.52 3.85
C TRP A 363 4.38 -7.09 5.30
N SER A 364 3.25 -6.96 5.99
CA SER A 364 3.28 -6.98 7.44
C SER A 364 3.73 -8.35 7.94
N HIS A 365 4.43 -8.35 9.08
CA HIS A 365 4.85 -9.61 9.66
C HIS A 365 3.70 -10.38 10.31
N VAL A 366 3.88 -11.69 10.43
CA VAL A 366 3.09 -12.56 11.29
C VAL A 366 3.93 -12.98 12.50
N GLU A 367 3.29 -13.08 13.66
CA GLU A 367 3.90 -13.69 14.84
C GLU A 367 4.16 -15.19 14.57
N ILE A 368 5.27 -15.71 15.10
CA ILE A 368 5.67 -17.12 14.97
C ILE A 368 4.96 -18.00 16.00
#